data_AF-A0A970Z7F1-F1
#
_entry.id   AF-A0A970Z7F1-F1
#
_cell.length_a   1.000
_cell.length_b   1.000
_cell.length_c   1.000
_cell.angle_alpha   90.00
_cell.angle_beta   90.00
_cell.angle_gamma   90.00
#
_symmetry.space_group_name_H-M   'P 1'
#
loop_
_entity.id
_entity.type
_entity.pdbx_description
1 polymer ?
#
loop_
_entity_poly.entity_id
_entity_poly.type
_entity_poly.pdbx_seq_one_letter_code
_entity_poly.pdbx_strand_id
1 'polypeptide(L)'
;MERVLGVLGLKSLDAVAEECRAMRRRLSLPAARWTPRALAEVLTEAVLVRGWPADDAIAALLAVAAAPATRSPARLACPGPWWDTAEAKRLQGAAGADPADFAELAWLEARLAEVDGARVWAQRQARDHLARSGEPVTRLAVARLARRLLEESEDDVEGSAEVAR
;
A
#
# COMPACT_ATOMS: atom_id res chain seq x y z
N MET A 1 16.29 -9.90 -4.92
CA MET A 1 15.97 -10.56 -3.64
C MET A 1 16.68 -9.89 -2.46
N GLU A 2 18.01 -9.74 -2.49
CA GLU A 2 18.77 -9.08 -1.41
C GLU A 2 18.29 -7.65 -1.09
N ARG A 3 17.95 -6.87 -2.13
CA ARG A 3 17.45 -5.49 -1.93
C ARG A 3 16.14 -5.41 -1.14
N VAL A 4 15.18 -6.28 -1.42
CA VAL A 4 13.89 -6.27 -0.69
C VAL A 4 14.06 -6.80 0.74
N LEU A 5 14.94 -7.79 0.94
CA LEU A 5 15.29 -8.28 2.28
C LEU A 5 15.89 -7.17 3.15
N GLY A 6 16.81 -6.38 2.59
CA GLY A 6 17.41 -5.23 3.29
C GLY A 6 16.39 -4.17 3.69
N VAL A 7 15.47 -3.82 2.79
CA VAL A 7 14.39 -2.84 3.06
C VAL A 7 13.42 -3.34 4.14
N LEU A 8 13.16 -4.66 4.18
CA LEU A 8 12.30 -5.27 5.19
C LEU A 8 13.03 -5.58 6.51
N GLY A 9 14.35 -5.35 6.59
CA GLY A 9 15.15 -5.73 7.77
C GLY A 9 15.25 -7.24 8.00
N LEU A 10 15.08 -8.06 6.96
CA LEU A 10 15.06 -9.52 7.05
C LEU A 10 16.33 -10.15 6.48
N LYS A 11 16.76 -11.27 7.09
CA LYS A 11 17.89 -12.09 6.58
C LYS A 11 17.44 -13.11 5.54
N SER A 12 16.23 -13.64 5.68
CA SER A 12 15.61 -14.55 4.70
C SER A 12 14.07 -14.48 4.80
N LEU A 13 13.39 -15.05 3.81
CA LEU A 13 11.92 -15.16 3.78
C LEU A 13 11.42 -16.54 4.22
N ASP A 14 12.29 -17.43 4.71
CA ASP A 14 11.92 -18.82 5.02
C ASP A 14 10.90 -18.90 6.15
N ALA A 15 11.15 -18.18 7.24
CA ALA A 15 10.23 -18.12 8.37
C ALA A 15 8.87 -17.52 7.98
N VAL A 16 8.88 -16.46 7.17
CA VAL A 16 7.65 -15.80 6.68
C VAL A 16 6.86 -16.74 5.77
N ALA A 17 7.53 -17.46 4.87
CA ALA A 17 6.89 -18.45 4.02
C ALA A 17 6.26 -19.58 4.84
N GLU A 18 6.96 -20.06 5.86
CA GLU A 18 6.44 -21.11 6.73
C GLU A 18 5.25 -20.65 7.56
N GLU A 19 5.28 -19.41 8.06
CA GLU A 19 4.15 -18.81 8.75
C GLU A 19 2.92 -18.69 7.85
N CYS A 20 3.10 -18.19 6.62
CA CYS A 20 2.01 -18.13 5.64
C CYS A 20 1.42 -19.52 5.35
N ARG A 21 2.27 -20.53 5.19
CA ARG A 21 1.81 -21.92 4.96
C ARG A 21 1.09 -22.47 6.18
N ALA A 22 1.61 -22.25 7.37
CA ALA A 22 1.00 -22.70 8.62
C ALA A 22 -0.39 -22.08 8.79
N MET A 23 -0.53 -20.77 8.54
CA MET A 23 -1.80 -20.06 8.55
C MET A 23 -2.80 -20.71 7.59
N ARG A 24 -2.37 -20.97 6.35
CA ARG A 24 -3.24 -21.57 5.34
C ARG A 24 -3.65 -23.00 5.67
N ARG A 25 -2.73 -23.81 6.19
CA ARG A 25 -3.03 -25.18 6.63
C ARG A 25 -4.03 -25.21 7.77
N ARG A 26 -3.95 -24.27 8.73
CA ARG A 26 -4.95 -24.13 9.81
C ARG A 26 -6.36 -23.86 9.28
N LEU A 27 -6.46 -23.21 8.12
CA LEU A 27 -7.72 -22.91 7.43
C LEU A 27 -8.11 -23.97 6.38
N SER A 28 -7.38 -25.09 6.29
CA SER A 28 -7.57 -26.13 5.26
C SER A 28 -7.43 -25.60 3.82
N LEU A 29 -6.59 -24.59 3.61
CA LEU A 29 -6.36 -23.95 2.32
C LEU A 29 -5.05 -24.43 1.65
N PRO A 30 -4.95 -24.43 0.30
CA PRO A 30 -3.72 -24.81 -0.40
C PRO A 30 -2.54 -23.88 -0.07
N ALA A 31 -1.39 -24.46 0.31
CA ALA A 31 -0.22 -23.70 0.78
C ALA A 31 1.02 -23.79 -0.14
N ALA A 32 1.03 -24.67 -1.14
CA ALA A 32 2.23 -24.97 -1.95
C ALA A 32 2.83 -23.76 -2.69
N ARG A 33 2.01 -22.76 -3.04
CA ARG A 33 2.44 -21.55 -3.76
C ARG A 33 3.12 -20.49 -2.89
N TRP A 34 3.16 -20.70 -1.58
CA TRP A 34 3.73 -19.78 -0.61
C TRP A 34 5.19 -20.15 -0.36
N THR A 35 6.04 -19.89 -1.36
CA THR A 35 7.48 -20.19 -1.29
C THR A 35 8.29 -18.92 -1.05
N PRO A 36 9.49 -19.01 -0.43
CA PRO A 36 10.35 -17.84 -0.23
C PRO A 36 10.61 -17.07 -1.53
N ARG A 37 10.79 -17.80 -2.65
CA ARG A 37 10.94 -17.21 -3.98
C ARG A 37 9.69 -16.42 -4.40
N ALA A 38 8.51 -17.03 -4.32
CA ALA A 38 7.26 -16.35 -4.70
C ALA A 38 7.00 -15.12 -3.82
N LEU A 39 7.33 -15.19 -2.53
CA LEU A 39 7.25 -14.05 -1.62
C LEU A 39 8.21 -12.92 -2.05
N ALA A 40 9.45 -13.24 -2.38
CA ALA A 40 10.44 -12.24 -2.81
C ALA A 40 9.99 -11.49 -4.07
N GLU A 41 9.40 -12.19 -5.04
CA GLU A 41 8.89 -11.60 -6.28
C GLU A 41 7.77 -10.58 -5.98
N VAL A 42 6.76 -10.98 -5.18
CA VAL A 42 5.61 -10.10 -4.90
C VAL A 42 5.96 -8.95 -3.96
N LEU A 43 6.87 -9.15 -3.00
CA LEU A 43 7.34 -8.10 -2.10
C LEU A 43 8.20 -7.09 -2.86
N THR A 44 9.02 -7.54 -3.81
CA THR A 44 9.80 -6.65 -4.68
C THR A 44 8.87 -5.76 -5.51
N GLU A 45 7.87 -6.37 -6.17
CA GLU A 45 6.89 -5.62 -6.95
C GLU A 45 6.11 -4.63 -6.07
N ALA A 46 5.61 -5.06 -4.91
CA ALA A 46 4.80 -4.19 -4.07
C ALA A 46 5.61 -3.05 -3.42
N VAL A 47 6.74 -3.36 -2.78
CA VAL A 47 7.50 -2.37 -2.00
C VAL A 47 8.39 -1.53 -2.91
N LEU A 48 9.19 -2.17 -3.78
CA LEU A 48 10.22 -1.45 -4.53
C LEU A 48 9.69 -0.79 -5.80
N VAL A 49 8.75 -1.43 -6.49
CA VAL A 49 8.19 -0.90 -7.75
C VAL A 49 6.99 -0.03 -7.46
N ARG A 50 6.02 -0.56 -6.71
CA ARG A 50 4.77 0.16 -6.43
C ARG A 50 4.90 1.12 -5.26
N GLY A 51 5.94 1.08 -4.43
CA GLY A 51 6.15 2.04 -3.32
C GLY A 51 5.22 1.80 -2.13
N TRP A 52 4.83 0.56 -1.87
CA TRP A 52 4.11 0.24 -0.64
C TRP A 52 5.03 0.26 0.59
N PRO A 53 4.54 0.64 1.78
CA PRO A 53 5.35 0.74 2.98
C PRO A 53 6.00 -0.60 3.36
N ALA A 54 7.30 -0.57 3.63
CA ALA A 54 8.06 -1.75 4.02
C ALA A 54 7.57 -2.32 5.37
N ASP A 55 7.29 -1.45 6.34
CA ASP A 55 6.92 -1.82 7.71
C ASP A 55 5.60 -2.60 7.77
N ASP A 56 4.66 -2.33 6.84
CA ASP A 56 3.37 -3.00 6.78
C ASP A 56 3.40 -4.24 5.86
N ALA A 57 4.50 -4.50 5.14
CA ALA A 57 4.54 -5.50 4.08
C ALA A 57 4.31 -6.93 4.57
N ILE A 58 4.85 -7.29 5.73
CA ILE A 58 4.67 -8.63 6.32
C ILE A 58 3.24 -8.80 6.84
N ALA A 59 2.68 -7.77 7.49
CA ALA A 59 1.29 -7.79 7.96
C ALA A 59 0.33 -7.94 6.77
N ALA A 60 0.53 -7.17 5.69
CA ALA A 60 -0.27 -7.27 4.47
C ALA A 60 -0.14 -8.66 3.83
N LEU A 61 1.06 -9.23 3.77
CA LEU A 61 1.28 -10.58 3.25
C LEU A 61 0.54 -11.66 4.08
N LEU A 62 0.58 -11.56 5.40
CA LEU A 62 -0.13 -12.48 6.29
C LEU A 62 -1.65 -12.35 6.16
N ALA A 63 -2.17 -11.13 5.99
CA ALA A 63 -3.59 -10.91 5.68
C ALA A 63 -3.99 -11.55 4.34
N VAL A 64 -3.13 -11.45 3.31
CA VAL A 64 -3.34 -12.15 2.03
C VAL A 64 -3.31 -13.67 2.22
N ALA A 65 -2.46 -14.19 3.11
CA ALA A 65 -2.39 -15.63 3.40
C ALA A 65 -3.67 -16.14 4.07
N ALA A 66 -4.22 -15.36 5.00
CA ALA A 66 -5.45 -15.67 5.72
C ALA A 66 -6.72 -15.57 4.86
N ALA A 67 -6.68 -14.85 3.73
CA ALA A 67 -7.84 -14.67 2.86
C ALA A 67 -8.21 -15.95 2.07
N PRO A 68 -9.42 -16.53 2.28
CA PRO A 68 -9.84 -17.78 1.61
C PRO A 68 -9.93 -17.67 0.09
N ALA A 69 -10.35 -16.50 -0.41
CA ALA A 69 -10.46 -16.22 -1.84
C ALA A 69 -9.09 -16.20 -2.55
N THR A 70 -7.99 -16.09 -1.80
CA THR A 70 -6.65 -15.99 -2.36
C THR A 70 -6.00 -17.36 -2.50
N ARG A 71 -5.47 -17.64 -3.69
CA ARG A 71 -4.77 -18.90 -4.01
C ARG A 71 -3.25 -18.75 -4.14
N SER A 72 -2.72 -17.53 -4.16
CA SER A 72 -1.28 -17.25 -4.31
C SER A 72 -0.91 -15.91 -3.67
N PRO A 73 0.36 -15.70 -3.32
CA PRO A 73 0.82 -14.43 -2.75
C PRO A 73 0.74 -13.24 -3.74
N ALA A 74 0.49 -13.49 -5.04
CA ALA A 74 0.43 -12.47 -6.09
C ALA A 74 -0.59 -11.35 -5.83
N ARG A 75 -1.65 -11.63 -5.05
CA ARG A 75 -2.62 -10.59 -4.66
C ARG A 75 -1.98 -9.45 -3.85
N LEU A 76 -0.82 -9.66 -3.24
CA LEU A 76 -0.07 -8.61 -2.55
C LEU A 76 0.33 -7.44 -3.48
N ALA A 77 0.50 -7.66 -4.78
CA ALA A 77 0.80 -6.56 -5.71
C ALA A 77 -0.41 -5.63 -5.94
N CYS A 78 -1.63 -6.08 -5.61
CA CYS A 78 -2.84 -5.30 -5.75
C CYS A 78 -3.00 -4.31 -4.58
N PRO A 79 -3.62 -3.13 -4.77
CA PRO A 79 -3.81 -2.16 -3.69
C PRO A 79 -4.71 -2.62 -2.54
N GLY A 80 -5.73 -3.43 -2.83
CA GLY A 80 -6.76 -3.82 -1.85
C GLY A 80 -6.21 -4.32 -0.50
N PRO A 81 -5.36 -5.37 -0.49
CA PRO A 81 -4.77 -5.89 0.75
C PRO A 81 -4.03 -4.86 1.61
N TRP A 82 -3.39 -3.87 1.00
CA TRP A 82 -2.68 -2.82 1.73
C TRP A 82 -3.65 -1.85 2.39
N TRP A 83 -4.70 -1.45 1.67
CA TRP A 83 -5.78 -0.64 2.23
C TRP A 83 -6.48 -1.35 3.39
N ASP A 84 -6.81 -2.62 3.21
CA ASP A 84 -7.48 -3.43 4.25
C ASP A 84 -6.60 -3.51 5.52
N THR A 85 -5.29 -3.69 5.36
CA THR A 85 -4.32 -3.77 6.46
C THR A 85 -4.16 -2.43 7.19
N ALA A 86 -4.00 -1.34 6.43
CA ALA A 86 -3.85 0.00 7.00
C ALA A 86 -5.13 0.46 7.72
N GLU A 87 -6.29 0.13 7.17
CA GLU A 87 -7.58 0.46 7.76
C GLU A 87 -7.84 -0.34 9.05
N ALA A 88 -7.50 -1.63 9.06
CA ALA A 88 -7.56 -2.44 10.27
C ALA A 88 -6.67 -1.87 11.39
N LYS A 89 -5.45 -1.41 11.05
CA LYS A 89 -4.52 -0.76 12.00
C LYS A 89 -5.07 0.58 12.52
N ARG A 90 -5.71 1.38 11.66
CA ARG A 90 -6.36 2.65 12.05
C ARG A 90 -7.51 2.41 13.03
N LEU A 91 -8.34 1.41 12.76
CA LEU A 91 -9.55 1.09 13.54
C LEU A 91 -9.26 0.37 14.87
N GLN A 92 -8.05 -0.16 15.07
CA GLN A 92 -7.65 -0.77 16.34
C GLN A 92 -7.71 0.19 17.56
N GLY A 93 -7.96 1.49 17.36
CA GLY A 93 -8.13 2.48 18.43
C GLY A 93 -9.31 3.46 18.27
N ALA A 94 -10.19 3.33 17.27
CA ALA A 94 -11.26 4.29 17.00
C ALA A 94 -12.55 3.64 16.47
N ALA A 95 -13.70 4.25 16.76
CA ALA A 95 -15.02 3.75 16.37
C ALA A 95 -15.29 3.97 14.86
N GLY A 96 -15.22 2.89 14.09
CA GLY A 96 -15.82 2.77 12.76
C GLY A 96 -15.29 3.71 11.65
N ALA A 97 -15.75 3.45 10.43
CA ALA A 97 -15.53 4.35 9.29
C ALA A 97 -16.72 5.31 9.18
N ASP A 98 -16.46 6.62 9.09
CA ASP A 98 -17.49 7.65 8.96
C ASP A 98 -18.11 7.62 7.56
N PRO A 99 -19.45 7.60 7.38
CA PRO A 99 -20.10 7.82 6.09
C PRO A 99 -19.55 9.03 5.30
N ALA A 100 -19.13 10.10 5.98
CA ALA A 100 -18.51 11.26 5.36
C ALA A 100 -17.14 10.94 4.73
N ASP A 101 -16.34 10.09 5.37
CA ASP A 101 -15.04 9.64 4.84
C ASP A 101 -15.22 8.87 3.51
N PHE A 102 -16.31 8.10 3.36
CA PHE A 102 -16.60 7.40 2.11
C PHE A 102 -16.97 8.34 0.98
N ALA A 103 -17.81 9.34 1.25
CA ALA A 103 -18.21 10.34 0.26
C ALA A 103 -17.01 11.19 -0.18
N GLU A 104 -16.17 11.60 0.78
CA GLU A 104 -14.95 12.33 0.50
C GLU A 104 -13.97 11.50 -0.33
N LEU A 105 -13.75 10.23 0.04
CA LEU A 105 -12.88 9.34 -0.72
C LEU A 105 -13.34 9.23 -2.18
N ALA A 106 -14.64 9.00 -2.40
CA ALA A 106 -15.19 8.89 -3.75
C ALA A 106 -14.95 10.18 -4.57
N TRP A 107 -15.13 11.35 -3.95
CA TRP A 107 -14.87 12.63 -4.58
C TRP A 107 -13.37 12.82 -4.92
N LEU A 108 -12.48 12.53 -3.96
CA LEU A 108 -11.03 12.63 -4.16
C LEU A 108 -10.54 11.68 -5.25
N GLU A 109 -11.08 10.46 -5.31
CA GLU A 109 -10.70 9.49 -6.34
C GLU A 109 -11.18 9.86 -7.73
N ALA A 110 -12.37 10.46 -7.85
CA ALA A 110 -12.85 11.00 -9.10
C ALA A 110 -11.93 12.12 -9.59
N ARG A 111 -11.56 13.06 -8.71
CA ARG A 111 -10.61 14.13 -9.03
C ARG A 111 -9.22 13.60 -9.41
N LEU A 112 -8.68 12.65 -8.65
CA LEU A 112 -7.39 12.03 -9.00
C LEU A 112 -7.43 11.28 -10.33
N ALA A 113 -8.59 10.77 -10.75
CA ALA A 113 -8.74 10.11 -12.04
C ALA A 113 -8.75 11.09 -13.23
N GLU A 114 -9.03 12.38 -12.99
CA GLU A 114 -8.98 13.44 -14.00
C GLU A 114 -7.53 13.84 -14.35
N VAL A 115 -6.56 13.52 -13.47
CA VAL A 115 -5.15 13.91 -13.62
C VAL A 115 -4.33 12.75 -14.19
N ASP A 116 -4.27 12.67 -15.53
CA ASP A 116 -3.54 11.64 -16.26
C ASP A 116 -2.04 11.60 -15.89
N GLY A 117 -1.48 10.40 -15.71
CA GLY A 117 -0.06 10.14 -15.43
C GLY A 117 0.45 10.62 -14.05
N ALA A 118 0.12 11.84 -13.64
CA ALA A 118 0.58 12.47 -12.40
C ALA A 118 -0.04 11.82 -11.15
N ARG A 119 -1.24 11.22 -11.28
CA ARG A 119 -1.87 10.44 -10.21
C ARG A 119 -0.94 9.41 -9.58
N VAL A 120 -0.25 8.62 -10.40
CA VAL A 120 0.60 7.51 -9.92
C VAL A 120 1.78 8.06 -9.11
N TRP A 121 2.40 9.14 -9.60
CA TRP A 121 3.46 9.84 -8.90
C TRP A 121 2.96 10.43 -7.57
N ALA A 122 1.85 11.17 -7.57
CA ALA A 122 1.31 11.82 -6.37
C ALA A 122 0.93 10.81 -5.30
N GLN A 123 0.30 9.69 -5.69
CA GLN A 123 -0.05 8.61 -4.77
C GLN A 123 1.18 7.89 -4.21
N ARG A 124 2.30 7.84 -4.95
CA ARG A 124 3.57 7.30 -4.44
C ARG A 124 4.19 8.27 -3.42
N GLN A 125 4.29 9.55 -3.76
CA GLN A 125 4.82 10.58 -2.86
C GLN A 125 4.01 10.68 -1.57
N ALA A 126 2.68 10.62 -1.66
CA ALA A 126 1.80 10.63 -0.51
C ALA A 126 2.05 9.46 0.44
N ARG A 127 2.22 8.24 -0.10
CA ARG A 127 2.54 7.06 0.71
C ARG A 127 3.91 7.18 1.39
N ASP A 128 4.92 7.65 0.65
CA ASP A 128 6.26 7.88 1.19
C ASP A 128 6.29 8.96 2.29
N HIS A 129 5.45 9.99 2.17
CA HIS A 129 5.30 11.02 3.19
C HIS A 129 4.62 10.46 4.44
N LEU A 130 3.45 9.84 4.29
CA LEU A 130 2.70 9.26 5.42
C LEU A 130 3.54 8.22 6.18
N ALA A 131 4.25 7.34 5.46
CA ALA A 131 5.13 6.36 6.06
C ALA A 131 6.27 7.01 6.87
N ARG A 132 6.91 8.07 6.36
CA ARG A 132 7.97 8.80 7.07
C ARG A 132 7.45 9.57 8.30
N SER A 133 6.23 10.05 8.24
CA SER A 133 5.56 10.75 9.35
C SER A 133 5.00 9.81 10.41
N GLY A 134 5.06 8.49 10.19
CA GLY A 134 4.46 7.49 11.08
C GLY A 134 2.92 7.49 11.06
N GLU A 135 2.33 8.13 10.05
CA GLU A 135 0.89 8.20 9.86
C GLU A 135 0.35 6.94 9.15
N PRO A 136 -0.88 6.49 9.44
CA PRO A 136 -1.49 5.37 8.74
C PRO A 136 -1.61 5.62 7.23
N VAL A 137 -1.06 4.72 6.43
CA VAL A 137 -1.10 4.80 4.96
C VAL A 137 -2.43 4.24 4.44
N THR A 138 -3.54 4.89 4.80
CA THR A 138 -4.90 4.49 4.40
C THR A 138 -5.24 5.06 3.03
N ARG A 139 -6.24 4.46 2.35
CA ARG A 139 -6.67 4.90 1.02
C ARG A 139 -7.12 6.37 1.01
N LEU A 140 -7.84 6.80 2.05
CA LEU A 140 -8.29 8.18 2.20
C LEU A 140 -7.16 9.16 2.51
N ALA A 141 -6.24 8.81 3.43
CA ALA A 141 -5.09 9.66 3.75
C ALA A 141 -4.21 9.87 2.51
N VAL A 142 -3.96 8.80 1.74
CA VAL A 142 -3.23 8.88 0.47
C VAL A 142 -3.97 9.74 -0.54
N ALA A 143 -5.30 9.62 -0.66
CA ALA A 143 -6.09 10.42 -1.61
C ALA A 143 -6.07 11.92 -1.25
N ARG A 144 -6.21 12.26 0.03
CA ARG A 144 -6.12 13.64 0.55
C ARG A 144 -4.76 14.26 0.23
N LEU A 145 -3.69 13.58 0.61
CA LEU A 145 -2.34 14.11 0.44
C LEU A 145 -1.90 14.14 -1.04
N ALA A 146 -2.28 13.13 -1.83
CA ALA A 146 -1.99 13.13 -3.26
C ALA A 146 -2.66 14.30 -3.99
N ARG A 147 -3.88 14.70 -3.59
CA ARG A 147 -4.53 15.89 -4.16
C ARG A 147 -3.83 17.18 -3.78
N ARG A 148 -3.48 17.34 -2.50
CA ARG A 148 -2.70 18.50 -2.04
C ARG A 148 -1.38 18.66 -2.80
N LEU A 149 -0.64 17.56 -2.98
CA LEU A 149 0.64 17.58 -3.72
C LEU A 149 0.46 17.99 -5.19
N LEU A 150 -0.68 17.68 -5.81
CA LEU A 150 -0.97 18.09 -7.19
C LEU A 150 -1.34 19.57 -7.25
N GLU A 151 -2.16 20.05 -6.32
CA GLU A 151 -2.53 21.48 -6.20
C GLU A 151 -1.27 22.35 -6.00
N GLU A 152 -0.38 21.95 -5.07
CA GLU A 152 0.90 22.63 -4.86
C GLU A 152 1.79 22.64 -6.12
N SER A 153 1.77 21.56 -6.91
CA SER A 153 2.55 21.47 -8.15
C SER A 153 1.97 22.29 -9.31
N GLU A 154 0.67 22.55 -9.32
CA GLU A 154 -0.01 23.40 -10.30
C GLU A 154 0.30 24.88 -10.00
N ASP A 155 0.25 25.27 -8.72
CA ASP A 155 0.55 26.64 -8.26
C ASP A 155 2.01 27.04 -8.55
N ASP A 156 2.97 26.13 -8.37
CA ASP A 156 4.40 26.37 -8.65
C ASP A 156 4.67 26.64 -10.15
N VAL A 157 3.89 26.02 -11.04
CA VAL A 157 4.01 26.20 -12.50
C VAL A 157 3.41 27.52 -12.95
N GLU A 158 2.25 27.90 -12.39
CA GLU A 158 1.57 29.16 -12.73
C GLU A 158 2.36 30.37 -12.20
N GLY A 159 2.90 30.31 -10.98
CA GLY A 159 3.75 31.35 -10.42
C GLY A 159 5.08 31.54 -11.17
N SER A 160 5.68 30.46 -11.69
CA SER A 160 6.90 30.56 -12.53
C SER A 160 6.63 31.18 -13.90
N ALA A 161 5.42 31.02 -14.45
CA ALA A 161 5.03 31.62 -15.72
C ALA A 161 4.71 33.12 -15.60
N GLU A 162 4.26 33.59 -14.43
CA GLU A 162 3.96 34.99 -14.16
C GLU A 162 5.23 35.83 -13.89
N VAL A 163 6.24 35.28 -13.21
CA VAL A 163 7.52 35.96 -12.94
C VAL A 163 8.40 36.11 -14.20
N ALA A 164 8.12 35.34 -15.25
CA ALA A 164 8.85 35.38 -16.52
C ALA A 164 8.29 36.39 -17.56
N ARG A 165 7.28 37.20 -17.20
CA ARG A 165 6.71 38.27 -18.03
C ARG A 165 7.13 39.65 -17.55
#